data_AF-A0A9E2I0I5-F1
#
_entry.id   AF-A0A9E2I0I5-F1
#
_cell.length_a   1.000
_cell.length_b   1.000
_cell.length_c   1.000
_cell.angle_alpha   90.00
_cell.angle_beta   90.00
_cell.angle_gamma   90.00
#
_symmetry.space_group_name_H-M   'P 1'
#
loop_
_entity.id
_entity.type
_entity.pdbx_description
1 polymer ?
#
loop_
_entity_poly.entity_id
_entity_poly.type
_entity_poly.pdbx_seq_one_letter_code
_entity_poly.pdbx_strand_id
1 'polypeptide(L)'
;VPIITIFLILFYAMMIRKPLQESIESSHEASAKKNGILIETLQNIETVKTMNMAGKRQWEWEESTGEIAEKNLKSRLLSSSIPTITNLFIQLNTIFVVVFGVYLIKEFELTMGGLIAVVILTSRTVGPMGQAAGLITNYADAKTSYETLNNIISQPAERPVGKEFLKRSDFIGKIEFKEVSFTYPDADIPALEKVSFTINSGEKVAIIGRIGSGKSTIAKLILRLYEPDSGSILIDGIDIDQIDPADLRRYIGYVPQDINLFRGSIKENIISSERHPHDEDVLHAAKVSGTDAFVHTHPKGYEMPIGERGAGLSGGQRQSVGIARALMQNASVMLMDEPSNAMDQTTESQLIGRLKEEFKEKTLILVTQKFTVLDLTERVMVMHYGKLIMDGPKQKVIAQLQGGSDGKAS
;
A
#
# COMPACT_ATOMS: atom_id res chain seq x y z
N VAL A 1 -9.21 55.07 16.99
CA VAL A 1 -10.24 54.01 16.92
C VAL A 1 -9.91 52.93 15.88
N PRO A 2 -9.64 53.24 14.59
CA PRO A 2 -9.43 52.20 13.55
C PRO A 2 -8.26 51.26 13.84
N ILE A 3 -7.09 51.79 14.23
CA ILE A 3 -5.89 50.99 14.52
C ILE A 3 -6.13 49.97 15.64
N ILE A 4 -6.84 50.36 16.70
CA ILE A 4 -7.16 49.47 17.83
C ILE A 4 -8.06 48.33 17.36
N THR A 5 -9.08 48.64 16.55
CA THR A 5 -9.97 47.62 15.97
C THR A 5 -9.21 46.64 15.09
N ILE A 6 -8.29 47.12 14.25
CA ILE A 6 -7.44 46.26 13.40
C ILE A 6 -6.60 45.31 14.27
N PHE A 7 -5.98 45.83 15.32
CA PHE A 7 -5.19 45.01 16.25
C PHE A 7 -6.02 43.93 16.93
N LEU A 8 -7.24 44.25 17.39
CA LEU A 8 -8.15 43.29 18.01
C LEU A 8 -8.59 42.17 17.05
N ILE A 9 -8.87 42.51 15.78
CA ILE A 9 -9.23 41.53 14.74
C ILE A 9 -8.06 40.56 14.49
N LEU A 10 -6.84 41.09 14.30
CA LEU A 10 -5.65 40.26 14.05
C LEU A 10 -5.30 39.39 15.25
N PHE A 11 -5.38 39.93 16.47
CA PHE A 11 -5.14 39.19 17.69
C PHE A 11 -6.08 37.99 17.83
N TYR A 12 -7.38 38.21 17.59
CA TYR A 12 -8.38 37.13 17.62
C TYR A 12 -8.12 36.07 16.55
N ALA A 13 -7.84 36.48 15.31
CA ALA A 13 -7.55 35.56 14.22
C ALA A 13 -6.30 34.70 14.50
N MET A 14 -5.25 35.28 15.09
CA MET A 14 -4.05 34.54 15.51
C MET A 14 -4.34 33.56 16.65
N MET A 15 -5.17 33.94 17.63
CA MET A 15 -5.53 33.09 18.76
C MET A 15 -6.31 31.85 18.32
N ILE A 16 -7.19 31.98 17.33
CA ILE A 16 -8.02 30.87 16.82
C ILE A 16 -7.31 29.97 15.82
N ARG A 17 -6.20 30.41 15.24
CA ARG A 17 -5.48 29.64 14.21
C ARG A 17 -5.14 28.20 14.66
N LYS A 18 -4.55 28.02 15.84
CA LYS A 18 -4.15 26.70 16.35
C LYS A 18 -5.35 25.76 16.63
N PRO A 19 -6.38 26.17 17.41
CA PRO A 19 -7.53 25.31 17.65
C PRO A 19 -8.32 25.03 16.37
N LEU A 20 -8.32 25.95 15.40
CA LEU A 20 -8.90 25.71 14.10
C LEU A 20 -8.15 24.61 13.34
N GLN A 21 -6.82 24.68 13.26
CA GLN A 21 -6.00 23.66 12.58
C GLN A 21 -6.22 22.26 13.19
N GLU A 22 -6.16 22.13 14.51
CA GLU A 22 -6.42 20.87 15.22
C GLU A 22 -7.85 20.34 14.96
N SER A 23 -8.83 21.24 14.88
CA SER A 23 -10.22 20.87 14.57
C SER A 23 -10.42 20.41 13.12
N ILE A 24 -9.66 20.95 12.16
CA ILE A 24 -9.69 20.54 10.76
C ILE A 24 -9.02 19.17 10.62
N GLU A 25 -7.83 18.99 11.19
CA GLU A 25 -7.08 17.73 11.18
C GLU A 25 -7.90 16.58 11.76
N SER A 26 -8.47 16.77 12.95
CA SER A 26 -9.33 15.75 13.58
C SER A 26 -10.57 15.40 12.75
N SER A 27 -11.11 16.34 11.96
CA SER A 27 -12.21 16.07 11.02
C SER A 27 -11.76 15.23 9.83
N HIS A 28 -10.59 15.53 9.25
CA HIS A 28 -10.00 14.71 8.19
C HIS A 28 -9.70 13.29 8.66
N GLU A 29 -9.14 13.11 9.87
CA GLU A 29 -8.93 11.79 10.46
C GLU A 29 -10.24 11.00 10.62
N ALA A 30 -11.31 11.65 11.12
CA ALA A 30 -12.61 11.01 11.25
C ALA A 30 -13.20 10.62 9.88
N SER A 31 -13.01 11.46 8.86
CA SER A 31 -13.40 11.16 7.49
C SER A 31 -12.62 9.96 6.92
N ALA A 32 -11.31 9.88 7.18
CA ALA A 32 -10.47 8.75 6.78
C ALA A 32 -10.93 7.44 7.47
N LYS A 33 -11.22 7.47 8.77
CA LYS A 33 -11.77 6.33 9.53
C LYS A 33 -13.08 5.81 8.91
N LYS A 34 -14.03 6.71 8.60
CA LYS A 34 -15.29 6.35 7.92
C LYS A 34 -15.06 5.67 6.57
N ASN A 35 -14.17 6.23 5.76
CA ASN A 35 -13.83 5.64 4.45
C ASN A 35 -13.17 4.27 4.61
N GLY A 36 -12.34 4.09 5.63
CA GLY A 36 -11.77 2.78 6.00
C GLY A 36 -12.83 1.74 6.29
N ILE A 37 -13.81 2.05 7.17
CA ILE A 37 -14.93 1.15 7.51
C ILE A 37 -15.72 0.77 6.25
N LEU A 38 -15.98 1.74 5.38
CA LEU A 38 -16.72 1.50 4.13
C LEU A 38 -15.96 0.53 3.21
N ILE A 39 -14.68 0.79 2.96
CA ILE A 39 -13.84 -0.04 2.10
C ILE A 39 -13.72 -1.46 2.68
N GLU A 40 -13.47 -1.60 3.99
CA GLU A 40 -13.36 -2.90 4.66
C GLU A 40 -14.68 -3.68 4.58
N THR A 41 -15.82 -3.01 4.79
CA THR A 41 -17.15 -3.62 4.73
C THR A 41 -17.49 -4.09 3.32
N LEU A 42 -17.17 -3.30 2.30
CA LEU A 42 -17.40 -3.66 0.90
C LEU A 42 -16.48 -4.82 0.47
N GLN A 43 -15.22 -4.81 0.89
CA GLN A 43 -14.27 -5.88 0.59
C GLN A 43 -14.69 -7.22 1.22
N ASN A 44 -15.34 -7.18 2.39
CA ASN A 44 -15.77 -8.38 3.13
C ASN A 44 -17.29 -8.56 3.15
N ILE A 45 -18.00 -8.09 2.10
CA ILE A 45 -19.47 -8.04 2.11
C ILE A 45 -20.13 -9.41 2.31
N GLU A 46 -19.55 -10.47 1.76
CA GLU A 46 -20.05 -11.84 1.93
C GLU A 46 -19.95 -12.28 3.40
N THR A 47 -18.81 -12.02 4.06
CA THR A 47 -18.62 -12.27 5.50
C THR A 47 -19.61 -11.48 6.32
N VAL A 48 -19.82 -10.20 6.00
CA VAL A 48 -20.76 -9.33 6.71
C VAL A 48 -22.19 -9.86 6.62
N LYS A 49 -22.60 -10.38 5.46
CA LYS A 49 -23.93 -10.96 5.25
C LYS A 49 -24.08 -12.33 5.91
N THR A 50 -23.11 -13.22 5.74
CA THR A 50 -23.16 -14.60 6.25
C THR A 50 -23.04 -14.67 7.76
N MET A 51 -22.25 -13.79 8.38
CA MET A 51 -22.09 -13.70 9.84
C MET A 51 -23.12 -12.78 10.51
N ASN A 52 -24.12 -12.28 9.77
CA ASN A 52 -25.15 -11.36 10.26
C ASN A 52 -24.58 -10.10 10.97
N MET A 53 -23.44 -9.59 10.47
CA MET A 53 -22.75 -8.42 11.03
C MET A 53 -23.26 -7.09 10.45
N ALA A 54 -24.24 -7.12 9.54
CA ALA A 54 -24.72 -5.93 8.83
C ALA A 54 -25.17 -4.82 9.80
N GLY A 55 -25.92 -5.16 10.84
CA GLY A 55 -26.36 -4.18 11.85
C GLY A 55 -25.19 -3.56 12.63
N LYS A 56 -24.20 -4.37 13.02
CA LYS A 56 -22.99 -3.89 13.73
C LYS A 56 -22.17 -2.95 12.84
N ARG A 57 -21.88 -3.36 11.60
CA ARG A 57 -21.12 -2.54 10.64
C ARG A 57 -21.84 -1.26 10.26
N GLN A 58 -23.17 -1.32 10.13
CA GLN A 58 -23.98 -0.13 9.91
C GLN A 58 -23.90 0.82 11.11
N TRP A 59 -24.04 0.32 12.34
CA TRP A 59 -23.91 1.13 13.56
C TRP A 59 -22.53 1.78 13.67
N GLU A 60 -21.44 1.06 13.42
CA GLU A 60 -20.07 1.62 13.41
C GLU A 60 -19.92 2.76 12.37
N TRP A 61 -20.54 2.60 11.20
CA TRP A 61 -20.53 3.62 10.15
C TRP A 61 -21.40 4.85 10.51
N GLU A 62 -22.54 4.62 11.17
CA GLU A 62 -23.42 5.67 11.69
C GLU A 62 -22.74 6.45 12.83
N GLU A 63 -22.10 5.76 13.77
CA GLU A 63 -21.31 6.36 14.86
C GLU A 63 -20.17 7.22 14.29
N SER A 64 -19.40 6.68 13.34
CA SER A 64 -18.34 7.45 12.67
C SER A 64 -18.89 8.66 11.90
N THR A 65 -20.10 8.55 11.34
CA THR A 65 -20.78 9.69 10.72
C THR A 65 -21.21 10.74 11.75
N GLY A 66 -21.65 10.32 12.94
CA GLY A 66 -21.92 11.18 14.09
C GLY A 66 -20.66 11.92 14.58
N GLU A 67 -19.55 11.22 14.75
CA GLU A 67 -18.24 11.80 15.10
C GLU A 67 -17.81 12.88 14.09
N ILE A 68 -17.99 12.60 12.78
CA ILE A 68 -17.71 13.56 11.70
C ILE A 68 -18.62 14.80 11.84
N ALA A 69 -19.90 14.62 12.13
CA ALA A 69 -20.83 15.73 12.29
C ALA A 69 -20.44 16.64 13.45
N GLU A 70 -20.07 16.06 14.60
CA GLU A 70 -19.60 16.82 15.77
C GLU A 70 -18.30 17.59 15.48
N LYS A 71 -17.30 16.91 14.91
CA LYS A 71 -16.01 17.53 14.56
C LYS A 71 -16.15 18.60 13.49
N ASN A 72 -16.98 18.36 12.46
CA ASN A 72 -17.28 19.38 11.45
C ASN A 72 -18.04 20.57 12.01
N LEU A 73 -18.97 20.35 12.95
CA LEU A 73 -19.67 21.44 13.61
C LEU A 73 -18.70 22.29 14.43
N LYS A 74 -17.78 21.68 15.18
CA LYS A 74 -16.71 22.39 15.89
C LYS A 74 -15.82 23.20 14.95
N SER A 75 -15.33 22.57 13.87
CA SER A 75 -14.52 23.24 12.85
C SER A 75 -15.27 24.41 12.21
N ARG A 76 -16.55 24.21 11.86
CA ARG A 76 -17.39 25.25 11.27
C ARG A 76 -17.71 26.39 12.24
N LEU A 77 -17.93 26.10 13.52
CA LEU A 77 -18.11 27.14 14.55
C LEU A 77 -16.83 27.98 14.71
N LEU A 78 -15.67 27.34 14.78
CA LEU A 78 -14.38 28.05 14.84
C LEU A 78 -14.13 28.88 13.58
N SER A 79 -14.30 28.31 12.38
CA SER A 79 -14.14 29.03 11.11
C SER A 79 -15.12 30.18 10.94
N SER A 80 -16.39 30.01 11.36
CA SER A 80 -17.42 31.07 11.27
C SER A 80 -17.32 32.12 12.36
N SER A 81 -16.66 31.83 13.49
CA SER A 81 -16.41 32.81 14.54
C SER A 81 -15.54 33.98 14.06
N ILE A 82 -14.56 33.72 13.18
CA ILE A 82 -13.64 34.71 12.62
C ILE A 82 -14.38 35.85 11.88
N PRO A 83 -15.19 35.57 10.84
CA PRO A 83 -15.93 36.64 10.15
C PRO A 83 -16.99 37.27 11.06
N THR A 84 -17.61 36.51 11.96
CA THR A 84 -18.64 37.04 12.88
C THR A 84 -18.06 38.07 13.85
N ILE A 85 -16.93 37.78 14.49
CA ILE A 85 -16.26 38.70 15.43
C ILE A 85 -15.58 39.85 14.70
N THR A 86 -15.07 39.63 13.49
CA THR A 86 -14.59 40.72 12.65
C THR A 86 -15.71 41.72 12.35
N ASN A 87 -16.90 41.24 11.96
CA ASN A 87 -18.05 42.10 11.69
C ASN A 87 -18.52 42.86 12.94
N LEU A 88 -18.53 42.20 14.11
CA LEU A 88 -18.82 42.85 15.38
C LEU A 88 -17.85 44.02 15.65
N PHE A 89 -16.55 43.78 15.48
CA PHE A 89 -15.54 44.82 15.67
C PHE A 89 -15.66 45.97 14.66
N ILE A 90 -16.03 45.70 13.41
CA ILE A 90 -16.32 46.73 12.40
C ILE A 90 -17.53 47.59 12.81
N GLN A 91 -18.60 46.98 13.30
CA GLN A 91 -19.79 47.71 13.76
C GLN A 91 -19.49 48.57 14.99
N LEU A 92 -18.81 48.01 15.99
CA LEU A 92 -18.39 48.75 17.19
C LEU A 92 -17.47 49.92 16.83
N ASN A 93 -16.52 49.70 15.91
CA ASN A 93 -15.64 50.75 15.43
C ASN A 93 -16.42 51.92 14.80
N THR A 94 -17.45 51.61 14.00
CA THR A 94 -18.32 52.62 13.39
C THR A 94 -19.04 53.45 14.46
N ILE A 95 -19.61 52.79 15.48
CA ILE A 95 -20.27 53.46 16.61
C ILE A 95 -19.29 54.39 17.34
N PHE A 96 -18.09 53.90 17.68
CA PHE A 96 -17.09 54.70 18.36
C PHE A 96 -16.66 55.91 17.53
N VAL A 97 -16.41 55.75 16.23
CA VAL A 97 -16.06 56.87 15.34
C VAL A 97 -17.16 57.92 15.29
N VAL A 98 -18.44 57.50 15.22
CA VAL A 98 -19.57 58.43 15.24
C VAL A 98 -19.67 59.16 16.58
N VAL A 99 -19.58 58.46 17.71
CA VAL A 99 -19.65 59.07 19.05
C VAL A 99 -18.53 60.09 19.25
N PHE A 100 -17.27 59.70 19.02
CA PHE A 100 -16.13 60.62 19.11
C PHE A 100 -16.27 61.79 18.13
N GLY A 101 -16.72 61.51 16.91
CA GLY A 101 -16.95 62.52 15.87
C GLY A 101 -17.99 63.57 16.26
N VAL A 102 -19.08 63.17 16.93
CA VAL A 102 -20.12 64.11 17.41
C VAL A 102 -19.57 65.03 18.51
N TYR A 103 -18.71 64.52 19.41
CA TYR A 103 -18.04 65.38 20.40
C TYR A 103 -17.10 66.41 19.73
N LEU A 104 -16.36 66.01 18.70
CA LEU A 104 -15.49 66.92 17.92
C LEU A 104 -16.29 67.98 17.13
N ILE A 105 -17.49 67.62 16.64
CA ILE A 105 -18.40 68.60 16.01
C ILE A 105 -18.86 69.64 17.03
N LYS A 106 -19.17 69.22 18.28
CA LYS A 106 -19.56 70.12 19.36
C LYS A 106 -18.45 71.13 19.71
N GLU A 107 -17.20 70.72 19.59
CA GLU A 107 -16.00 71.56 19.81
C GLU A 107 -15.60 72.40 18.58
N PHE A 108 -16.39 72.36 17.49
CA PHE A 108 -16.13 73.03 16.21
C PHE A 108 -14.84 72.59 15.48
N GLU A 109 -14.26 71.46 15.86
CA GLU A 109 -13.06 70.90 15.22
C GLU A 109 -13.37 70.06 13.97
N LEU A 110 -14.62 69.63 13.79
CA LEU A 110 -15.06 68.77 12.68
C LEU A 110 -16.39 69.24 12.08
N THR A 111 -16.53 69.15 10.74
CA THR A 111 -17.80 69.40 10.05
C THR A 111 -18.63 68.12 9.93
N MET A 112 -19.96 68.24 9.74
CA MET A 112 -20.82 67.08 9.49
C MET A 112 -20.38 66.27 8.25
N GLY A 113 -19.98 66.95 7.17
CA GLY A 113 -19.43 66.30 5.98
C GLY A 113 -18.09 65.59 6.26
N GLY A 114 -17.25 66.18 7.13
CA GLY A 114 -16.01 65.57 7.60
C GLY A 114 -16.25 64.26 8.35
N LEU A 115 -17.27 64.20 9.22
CA LEU A 115 -17.63 62.97 9.92
C LEU A 115 -18.08 61.86 8.96
N ILE A 116 -18.91 62.19 7.97
CA ILE A 116 -19.34 61.23 6.93
C ILE A 116 -18.13 60.68 6.17
N ALA A 117 -17.20 61.55 5.76
CA ALA A 117 -15.97 61.14 5.09
C ALA A 117 -15.11 60.21 5.97
N VAL A 118 -14.95 60.52 7.26
CA VAL A 118 -14.19 59.69 8.21
C VAL A 118 -14.84 58.32 8.40
N VAL A 119 -16.17 58.22 8.48
CA VAL A 119 -16.88 56.93 8.59
C VAL A 119 -16.67 56.07 7.33
N ILE A 120 -16.78 56.67 6.14
CA ILE A 120 -16.54 55.97 4.86
C ILE A 120 -15.08 55.50 4.77
N LEU A 121 -14.12 56.37 5.06
CA LEU A 121 -12.70 56.02 5.03
C LEU A 121 -12.37 54.93 6.07
N THR A 122 -12.98 54.98 7.25
CA THR A 122 -12.77 53.99 8.29
C THR A 122 -13.28 52.61 7.88
N SER A 123 -14.50 52.51 7.35
CA SER A 123 -15.05 51.24 6.88
C SER A 123 -14.20 50.62 5.75
N ARG A 124 -13.70 51.44 4.82
CA ARG A 124 -12.77 51.01 3.76
C ARG A 124 -11.40 50.58 4.28
N THR A 125 -10.96 51.15 5.41
CA THR A 125 -9.67 50.81 6.02
C THR A 125 -9.76 49.50 6.81
N VAL A 126 -10.86 49.26 7.52
CA VAL A 126 -11.03 48.06 8.36
C VAL A 126 -11.54 46.86 7.54
N GLY A 127 -12.33 47.07 6.48
CA GLY A 127 -12.90 46.00 5.65
C GLY A 127 -11.88 44.94 5.15
N PRO A 128 -10.74 45.33 4.57
CA PRO A 128 -9.70 44.38 4.13
C PRO A 128 -9.13 43.50 5.26
N MET A 129 -9.22 43.91 6.52
CA MET A 129 -8.72 43.11 7.65
C MET A 129 -9.59 41.87 7.91
N GLY A 130 -10.88 41.92 7.60
CA GLY A 130 -11.73 40.73 7.61
C GLY A 130 -11.34 39.73 6.53
N GLN A 131 -10.92 40.22 5.36
CA GLN A 131 -10.41 39.37 4.27
C GLN A 131 -9.06 38.76 4.66
N ALA A 132 -8.17 39.52 5.30
CA ALA A 132 -6.90 39.02 5.84
C ALA A 132 -7.13 37.91 6.89
N ALA A 133 -8.13 38.06 7.76
CA ALA A 133 -8.50 37.02 8.71
C ALA A 133 -9.01 35.75 8.03
N GLY A 134 -9.82 35.87 6.96
CA GLY A 134 -10.25 34.73 6.15
C GLY A 134 -9.11 34.03 5.42
N LEU A 135 -8.09 34.78 4.97
CA LEU A 135 -6.88 34.21 4.36
C LEU A 135 -6.09 33.32 5.34
N ILE A 136 -6.12 33.63 6.65
CA ILE A 136 -5.45 32.79 7.67
C ILE A 136 -6.10 31.39 7.74
N THR A 137 -7.43 31.31 7.65
CA THR A 137 -8.16 30.03 7.60
C THR A 137 -7.81 29.26 6.33
N ASN A 138 -7.90 29.89 5.16
CA ASN A 138 -7.55 29.25 3.89
C ASN A 138 -6.09 28.77 3.88
N TYR A 139 -5.19 29.54 4.49
CA TYR A 139 -3.79 29.15 4.65
C TYR A 139 -3.63 27.93 5.55
N ALA A 140 -4.38 27.84 6.66
CA ALA A 140 -4.35 26.67 7.54
C ALA A 140 -4.82 25.41 6.81
N ASP A 141 -5.94 25.49 6.09
CA ASP A 141 -6.48 24.37 5.29
C ASP A 141 -5.48 23.91 4.20
N ALA A 142 -4.91 24.88 3.47
CA ALA A 142 -3.92 24.61 2.43
C ALA A 142 -2.65 23.99 3.00
N LYS A 143 -2.21 24.45 4.18
CA LYS A 143 -1.01 23.92 4.86
C LYS A 143 -1.21 22.47 5.30
N THR A 144 -2.34 22.12 5.91
CA THR A 144 -2.64 20.74 6.33
C THR A 144 -2.69 19.79 5.12
N SER A 145 -3.32 20.23 4.03
CA SER A 145 -3.36 19.47 2.77
C SER A 145 -1.96 19.29 2.18
N TYR A 146 -1.13 20.34 2.21
CA TYR A 146 0.26 20.30 1.78
C TYR A 146 1.09 19.33 2.62
N GLU A 147 0.98 19.35 3.95
CA GLU A 147 1.70 18.44 4.85
C GLU A 147 1.32 16.97 4.58
N THR A 148 0.03 16.69 4.38
CA THR A 148 -0.45 15.35 4.01
C THR A 148 0.17 14.87 2.69
N LEU A 149 0.14 15.71 1.66
CA LEU A 149 0.73 15.39 0.36
C LEU A 149 2.24 15.24 0.45
N ASN A 150 2.91 16.13 1.19
CA ASN A 150 4.34 16.10 1.37
C ASN A 150 4.78 14.82 2.07
N ASN A 151 4.04 14.33 3.08
CA ASN A 151 4.32 13.07 3.75
C ASN A 151 4.25 11.85 2.81
N ILE A 152 3.41 11.89 1.77
CA ILE A 152 3.32 10.85 0.73
C ILE A 152 4.48 10.99 -0.26
N ILE A 153 4.73 12.21 -0.74
CA ILE A 153 5.77 12.49 -1.75
C ILE A 153 7.18 12.28 -1.17
N SER A 154 7.38 12.54 0.12
CA SER A 154 8.67 12.40 0.80
C SER A 154 8.99 10.97 1.21
N GLN A 155 8.12 9.99 0.96
CA GLN A 155 8.43 8.59 1.21
C GLN A 155 9.64 8.16 0.38
N PRO A 156 10.54 7.32 0.94
CA PRO A 156 11.70 6.84 0.21
C PRO A 156 11.26 6.06 -1.03
N ALA A 157 11.78 6.44 -2.19
CA ALA A 157 11.55 5.72 -3.44
C ALA A 157 12.56 4.57 -3.59
N GLU A 158 12.14 3.46 -4.19
CA GLU A 158 13.04 2.32 -4.50
C GLU A 158 14.19 2.71 -5.43
N ARG A 159 14.01 3.79 -6.22
CA ARG A 159 15.01 4.39 -7.10
C ARG A 159 15.30 5.83 -6.67
N PRO A 160 16.18 6.05 -5.67
CA PRO A 160 16.51 7.40 -5.22
C PRO A 160 17.27 8.17 -6.30
N VAL A 161 17.03 9.49 -6.37
CA VAL A 161 17.69 10.37 -7.32
C VAL A 161 19.20 10.37 -7.06
N GLY A 162 19.99 10.13 -8.11
CA GLY A 162 21.46 10.11 -8.03
C GLY A 162 22.09 8.76 -7.66
N LYS A 163 21.29 7.73 -7.36
CA LYS A 163 21.80 6.35 -7.27
C LYS A 163 21.81 5.71 -8.66
N GLU A 164 23.00 5.44 -9.17
CA GLU A 164 23.17 4.65 -10.39
C GLU A 164 23.20 3.16 -10.04
N PHE A 165 22.25 2.42 -10.59
CA PHE A 165 22.19 0.97 -10.45
C PHE A 165 22.94 0.28 -11.58
N LEU A 166 23.48 -0.89 -11.28
CA LEU A 166 23.99 -1.80 -12.29
C LEU A 166 22.83 -2.35 -13.11
N LYS A 167 22.86 -2.07 -14.41
CA LYS A 167 21.96 -2.68 -15.38
C LYS A 167 22.63 -3.91 -15.97
N ARG A 168 22.01 -5.06 -15.82
CA ARG A 168 22.51 -6.32 -16.38
C ARG A 168 21.54 -6.84 -17.41
N SER A 169 22.07 -7.28 -18.54
CA SER A 169 21.27 -7.84 -19.63
C SER A 169 20.79 -9.26 -19.33
N ASP A 170 21.49 -10.00 -18.48
CA ASP A 170 21.24 -11.42 -18.25
C ASP A 170 21.57 -11.82 -16.80
N PHE A 171 20.75 -12.72 -16.26
CA PHE A 171 20.98 -13.39 -14.98
C PHE A 171 21.09 -14.90 -15.20
N ILE A 172 22.12 -15.48 -14.59
CA ILE A 172 22.39 -16.91 -14.61
C ILE A 172 21.45 -17.60 -13.60
N GLY A 173 21.19 -16.94 -12.46
CA GLY A 173 20.16 -17.36 -11.49
C GLY A 173 20.72 -17.95 -10.20
N LYS A 174 22.00 -17.70 -9.88
CA LYS A 174 22.58 -18.05 -8.58
C LYS A 174 22.11 -17.05 -7.52
N ILE A 175 21.63 -17.54 -6.38
CA ILE A 175 21.17 -16.71 -5.25
C ILE A 175 21.93 -17.13 -3.98
N GLU A 176 22.47 -16.16 -3.24
CA GLU A 176 23.25 -16.41 -2.03
C GLU A 176 22.78 -15.52 -0.88
N PHE A 177 22.43 -16.13 0.24
CA PHE A 177 22.11 -15.46 1.50
C PHE A 177 23.32 -15.59 2.43
N LYS A 178 23.81 -14.47 2.98
CA LYS A 178 24.91 -14.43 3.95
C LYS A 178 24.46 -13.78 5.26
N GLU A 179 24.28 -14.59 6.29
CA GLU A 179 23.88 -14.21 7.65
C GLU A 179 22.71 -13.21 7.69
N VAL A 180 21.73 -13.40 6.81
CA VAL A 180 20.61 -12.46 6.64
C VAL A 180 19.68 -12.50 7.84
N SER A 181 19.44 -11.35 8.45
CA SER A 181 18.40 -11.16 9.47
C SER A 181 17.43 -10.06 9.04
N PHE A 182 16.16 -10.24 9.34
CA PHE A 182 15.11 -9.30 8.92
C PHE A 182 13.91 -9.32 9.85
N THR A 183 13.38 -8.13 10.11
CA THR A 183 12.21 -7.85 10.94
C THR A 183 11.24 -6.98 10.15
N TYR A 184 9.95 -7.35 10.13
CA TYR A 184 8.96 -6.50 9.45
C TYR A 184 8.79 -5.18 10.19
N PRO A 185 8.44 -4.08 9.48
CA PRO A 185 8.01 -2.84 10.14
C PRO A 185 6.89 -3.15 11.15
N ASP A 186 6.96 -2.52 12.31
CA ASP A 186 6.02 -2.67 13.43
C ASP A 186 5.96 -4.08 14.07
N ALA A 187 6.91 -4.97 13.77
CA ALA A 187 7.03 -6.27 14.42
C ALA A 187 8.17 -6.29 15.46
N ASP A 188 7.90 -6.86 16.63
CA ASP A 188 8.91 -7.00 17.70
C ASP A 188 9.85 -8.21 17.50
N ILE A 189 9.44 -9.18 16.68
CA ILE A 189 10.12 -10.48 16.53
C ILE A 189 10.73 -10.58 15.13
N PRO A 190 12.03 -10.95 15.01
CA PRO A 190 12.66 -11.13 13.71
C PRO A 190 11.98 -12.26 12.92
N ALA A 191 11.68 -11.99 11.66
CA ALA A 191 11.12 -12.97 10.75
C ALA A 191 12.20 -13.92 10.20
N LEU A 192 13.45 -13.46 10.11
CA LEU A 192 14.64 -14.26 9.79
C LEU A 192 15.79 -13.89 10.73
N GLU A 193 16.56 -14.89 11.15
CA GLU A 193 17.70 -14.71 12.05
C GLU A 193 18.94 -15.45 11.49
N LYS A 194 19.91 -14.68 11.00
CA LYS A 194 21.22 -15.14 10.47
C LYS A 194 21.13 -16.28 9.45
N VAL A 195 20.18 -16.20 8.54
CA VAL A 195 19.96 -17.23 7.53
C VAL A 195 21.05 -17.17 6.46
N SER A 196 21.70 -18.31 6.21
CA SER A 196 22.74 -18.45 5.19
C SER A 196 22.51 -19.69 4.34
N PHE A 197 22.50 -19.53 3.02
CA PHE A 197 22.43 -20.63 2.05
C PHE A 197 22.83 -20.14 0.67
N THR A 198 23.10 -21.08 -0.24
CA THR A 198 23.34 -20.80 -1.65
C THR A 198 22.48 -21.71 -2.52
N ILE A 199 21.79 -21.11 -3.48
CA ILE A 199 21.04 -21.77 -4.55
C ILE A 199 21.83 -21.54 -5.84
N ASN A 200 22.25 -22.61 -6.50
CA ASN A 200 23.00 -22.53 -7.74
C ASN A 200 22.06 -22.36 -8.92
N SER A 201 22.59 -21.85 -10.03
CA SER A 201 21.86 -21.77 -11.30
C SER A 201 21.33 -23.15 -11.72
N GLY A 202 20.07 -23.19 -12.15
CA GLY A 202 19.38 -24.41 -12.59
C GLY A 202 18.93 -25.32 -11.43
N GLU A 203 19.26 -24.97 -10.19
CA GLU A 203 18.90 -25.76 -9.03
C GLU A 203 17.40 -25.61 -8.70
N LYS A 204 16.77 -26.72 -8.30
CA LYS A 204 15.34 -26.79 -7.96
C LYS A 204 15.20 -27.08 -6.48
N VAL A 205 14.91 -26.03 -5.71
CA VAL A 205 14.93 -26.06 -4.26
C VAL A 205 13.53 -25.80 -3.70
N ALA A 206 13.09 -26.65 -2.78
CA ALA A 206 11.89 -26.39 -1.99
C ALA A 206 12.24 -25.79 -0.62
N ILE A 207 11.49 -24.79 -0.18
CA ILE A 207 11.55 -24.22 1.16
C ILE A 207 10.27 -24.64 1.89
N ILE A 208 10.43 -25.47 2.92
CA ILE A 208 9.33 -26.01 3.73
C ILE A 208 9.46 -25.57 5.19
N GLY A 209 8.38 -25.67 5.95
CA GLY A 209 8.35 -25.27 7.35
C GLY A 209 6.96 -24.83 7.80
N ARG A 210 6.77 -24.69 9.12
CA ARG A 210 5.48 -24.28 9.71
C ARG A 210 5.06 -22.87 9.27
N ILE A 211 3.78 -22.55 9.41
CA ILE A 211 3.28 -21.19 9.23
C ILE A 211 4.05 -20.24 10.16
N GLY A 212 4.46 -19.08 9.64
CA GLY A 212 5.27 -18.12 10.41
C GLY A 212 6.77 -18.44 10.50
N SER A 213 7.29 -19.47 9.79
CA SER A 213 8.72 -19.81 9.84
C SER A 213 9.65 -18.92 9.01
N GLY A 214 9.12 -17.93 8.27
CA GLY A 214 9.92 -17.00 7.45
C GLY A 214 10.05 -17.33 5.96
N LYS A 215 9.36 -18.36 5.45
CA LYS A 215 9.49 -18.82 4.04
C LYS A 215 9.10 -17.74 3.02
N SER A 216 7.91 -17.17 3.15
CA SER A 216 7.43 -16.08 2.29
C SER A 216 8.27 -14.80 2.48
N THR A 217 8.93 -14.65 3.63
CA THR A 217 9.88 -13.55 3.87
C THR A 217 11.13 -13.73 3.00
N ILE A 218 11.68 -14.94 2.89
CA ILE A 218 12.79 -15.23 1.95
C ILE A 218 12.38 -14.86 0.52
N ALA A 219 11.18 -15.25 0.09
CA ALA A 219 10.65 -14.90 -1.22
C ALA A 219 10.59 -13.38 -1.45
N LYS A 220 10.06 -12.63 -0.48
CA LYS A 220 9.96 -11.16 -0.54
C LYS A 220 11.32 -10.45 -0.55
N LEU A 221 12.31 -10.99 0.17
CA LEU A 221 13.68 -10.47 0.18
C LEU A 221 14.41 -10.72 -1.15
N ILE A 222 14.21 -11.90 -1.76
CA ILE A 222 14.74 -12.20 -3.11
C ILE A 222 14.20 -11.23 -4.17
N LEU A 223 12.94 -10.80 -4.02
CA LEU A 223 12.30 -9.81 -4.90
C LEU A 223 12.66 -8.35 -4.56
N ARG A 224 13.49 -8.15 -3.54
CA ARG A 224 13.84 -6.84 -2.96
C ARG A 224 12.58 -6.00 -2.69
N LEU A 225 11.55 -6.62 -2.11
CA LEU A 225 10.37 -5.90 -1.59
C LEU A 225 10.63 -5.33 -0.19
N TYR A 226 11.62 -5.88 0.50
CA TYR A 226 12.13 -5.41 1.77
C TYR A 226 13.67 -5.49 1.72
N GLU A 227 14.32 -4.63 2.49
CA GLU A 227 15.77 -4.66 2.70
C GLU A 227 16.07 -5.41 4.01
N PRO A 228 17.11 -6.25 4.07
CA PRO A 228 17.46 -6.96 5.30
C PRO A 228 18.03 -6.00 6.36
N ASP A 229 17.81 -6.30 7.64
CA ASP A 229 18.37 -5.52 8.76
C ASP A 229 19.89 -5.70 8.87
N SER A 230 20.37 -6.90 8.55
CA SER A 230 21.79 -7.27 8.53
C SER A 230 22.05 -8.46 7.61
N GLY A 231 23.31 -8.64 7.23
CA GLY A 231 23.72 -9.61 6.23
C GLY A 231 23.63 -9.06 4.82
N SER A 232 23.82 -9.92 3.82
CA SER A 232 23.76 -9.52 2.40
C SER A 232 23.10 -10.61 1.56
N ILE A 233 22.35 -10.21 0.55
CA ILE A 233 21.77 -11.10 -0.46
C ILE A 233 22.46 -10.81 -1.79
N LEU A 234 23.06 -11.84 -2.38
CA LEU A 234 23.75 -11.72 -3.67
C LEU A 234 23.00 -12.51 -4.74
N ILE A 235 22.93 -11.92 -5.93
CA ILE A 235 22.43 -12.56 -7.14
C ILE A 235 23.57 -12.56 -8.15
N ASP A 236 23.97 -13.77 -8.57
CA ASP A 236 25.16 -14.01 -9.40
C ASP A 236 26.44 -13.34 -8.87
N GLY A 237 26.57 -13.24 -7.55
CA GLY A 237 27.73 -12.64 -6.87
C GLY A 237 27.69 -11.12 -6.73
N ILE A 238 26.64 -10.45 -7.20
CA ILE A 238 26.42 -9.02 -7.03
C ILE A 238 25.41 -8.81 -5.92
N ASP A 239 25.66 -7.85 -5.02
CA ASP A 239 24.70 -7.49 -3.99
C ASP A 239 23.40 -6.95 -4.62
N ILE A 240 22.26 -7.45 -4.14
CA ILE A 240 20.93 -7.09 -4.63
C ILE A 240 20.66 -5.58 -4.56
N ASP A 241 21.31 -4.87 -3.63
CA ASP A 241 21.17 -3.42 -3.44
C ASP A 241 21.84 -2.58 -4.53
N GLN A 242 22.73 -3.19 -5.31
CA GLN A 242 23.41 -2.58 -6.46
C GLN A 242 22.65 -2.79 -7.77
N ILE A 243 21.70 -3.72 -7.81
CA ILE A 243 20.91 -4.06 -9.00
C ILE A 243 19.65 -3.19 -9.05
N ASP A 244 19.25 -2.74 -10.24
CA ASP A 244 17.99 -2.02 -10.40
C ASP A 244 16.79 -2.94 -10.06
N PRO A 245 15.86 -2.52 -9.19
CA PRO A 245 14.74 -3.37 -8.76
C PRO A 245 13.82 -3.86 -9.90
N ALA A 246 13.62 -3.06 -10.96
CA ALA A 246 12.78 -3.50 -12.07
C ALA A 246 13.52 -4.48 -12.98
N ASP A 247 14.83 -4.28 -13.19
CA ASP A 247 15.64 -5.24 -13.92
C ASP A 247 15.67 -6.56 -13.15
N LEU A 248 15.94 -6.55 -11.85
CA LEU A 248 15.85 -7.73 -10.98
C LEU A 248 14.53 -8.50 -11.15
N ARG A 249 13.39 -7.81 -10.98
CA ARG A 249 12.06 -8.43 -11.02
C ARG A 249 11.63 -8.83 -12.43
N ARG A 250 12.34 -8.40 -13.48
CA ARG A 250 12.15 -8.89 -14.84
C ARG A 250 12.70 -10.31 -15.02
N TYR A 251 13.79 -10.65 -14.34
CA TYR A 251 14.44 -11.97 -14.44
C TYR A 251 14.04 -12.94 -13.32
N ILE A 252 13.03 -12.58 -12.51
CA ILE A 252 12.44 -13.43 -11.49
C ILE A 252 10.93 -13.54 -11.74
N GLY A 253 10.50 -14.71 -12.20
CA GLY A 253 9.09 -15.06 -12.35
C GLY A 253 8.47 -15.37 -11.00
N TYR A 254 7.57 -14.52 -10.52
CA TYR A 254 6.98 -14.69 -9.18
C TYR A 254 5.50 -15.09 -9.20
N VAL A 255 5.19 -16.18 -8.51
CA VAL A 255 3.80 -16.58 -8.21
C VAL A 255 3.57 -16.38 -6.70
N PRO A 256 2.79 -15.36 -6.29
CA PRO A 256 2.46 -15.15 -4.89
C PRO A 256 1.47 -16.18 -4.37
N GLN A 257 1.45 -16.36 -3.05
CA GLN A 257 0.46 -17.19 -2.34
C GLN A 257 -0.98 -16.73 -2.64
N ASP A 258 -1.23 -15.42 -2.52
CA ASP A 258 -2.51 -14.80 -2.85
C ASP A 258 -2.45 -14.08 -4.20
N ILE A 259 -3.14 -14.64 -5.19
CA ILE A 259 -3.16 -14.08 -6.54
C ILE A 259 -4.27 -13.05 -6.68
N ASN A 260 -3.85 -11.79 -6.84
CA ASN A 260 -4.73 -10.69 -7.19
C ASN A 260 -4.63 -10.39 -8.70
N LEU A 261 -5.78 -10.33 -9.36
CA LEU A 261 -5.91 -9.96 -10.77
C LEU A 261 -6.49 -8.54 -10.89
N PHE A 262 -6.14 -7.87 -11.98
CA PHE A 262 -6.66 -6.55 -12.30
C PHE A 262 -7.94 -6.66 -13.12
N ARG A 263 -8.81 -5.66 -12.98
CA ARG A 263 -10.00 -5.55 -13.83
C ARG A 263 -9.55 -5.39 -15.29
N GLY A 264 -10.10 -6.20 -16.18
CA GLY A 264 -9.65 -6.28 -17.57
C GLY A 264 -10.00 -7.63 -18.20
N SER A 265 -9.30 -8.03 -19.24
CA SER A 265 -9.42 -9.37 -19.84
C SER A 265 -8.45 -10.40 -19.21
N ILE A 266 -8.67 -11.70 -19.47
CA ILE A 266 -7.67 -12.74 -19.15
C ILE A 266 -6.35 -12.44 -19.87
N LYS A 267 -6.41 -12.09 -21.16
CA LYS A 267 -5.21 -11.74 -21.94
C LYS A 267 -4.41 -10.62 -21.29
N GLU A 268 -5.06 -9.50 -20.96
CA GLU A 268 -4.44 -8.35 -20.30
C GLU A 268 -3.75 -8.73 -18.98
N ASN A 269 -4.38 -9.62 -18.21
CA ASN A 269 -3.81 -10.08 -16.95
C ASN A 269 -2.60 -11.01 -17.15
N ILE A 270 -2.52 -11.75 -18.25
CA ILE A 270 -1.39 -12.63 -18.58
C ILE A 270 -0.20 -11.79 -19.07
N ILE A 271 -0.43 -10.84 -19.97
CA ILE A 271 0.63 -10.06 -20.63
C ILE A 271 1.15 -8.87 -19.81
N SER A 272 0.60 -8.58 -18.64
CA SER A 272 0.85 -7.35 -17.89
C SER A 272 2.31 -7.11 -17.50
N SER A 273 3.14 -8.15 -17.53
CA SER A 273 4.57 -8.10 -17.25
C SER A 273 5.45 -7.85 -18.48
N GLU A 274 4.93 -8.00 -19.70
CA GLU A 274 5.68 -7.92 -20.95
C GLU A 274 5.27 -6.70 -21.79
N ARG A 275 6.26 -6.00 -22.38
CA ARG A 275 6.00 -4.77 -23.16
C ARG A 275 5.52 -5.07 -24.57
N HIS A 276 6.02 -6.15 -25.17
CA HIS A 276 5.69 -6.55 -26.54
C HIS A 276 5.32 -8.03 -26.57
N PRO A 277 4.16 -8.41 -26.01
CA PRO A 277 3.76 -9.80 -25.93
C PRO A 277 3.42 -10.36 -27.31
N HIS A 278 3.98 -11.52 -27.66
CA HIS A 278 3.52 -12.29 -28.81
C HIS A 278 2.40 -13.25 -28.41
N ASP A 279 1.41 -13.42 -29.29
CA ASP A 279 0.25 -14.28 -29.02
C ASP A 279 0.65 -15.75 -28.81
N GLU A 280 1.73 -16.22 -29.45
CA GLU A 280 2.26 -17.57 -29.24
C GLU A 280 2.75 -17.79 -27.81
N ASP A 281 3.41 -16.79 -27.21
CA ASP A 281 3.87 -16.85 -25.81
C ASP A 281 2.67 -16.90 -24.85
N VAL A 282 1.61 -16.15 -25.15
CA VAL A 282 0.37 -16.17 -24.36
C VAL A 282 -0.27 -17.56 -24.39
N LEU A 283 -0.38 -18.15 -25.58
CA LEU A 283 -0.93 -19.50 -25.74
C LEU A 283 -0.06 -20.54 -25.04
N HIS A 284 1.26 -20.41 -25.12
CA HIS A 284 2.20 -21.27 -24.43
C HIS A 284 2.04 -21.17 -22.91
N ALA A 285 2.11 -19.97 -22.35
CA ALA A 285 1.96 -19.72 -20.92
C ALA A 285 0.60 -20.22 -20.40
N ALA A 286 -0.48 -19.98 -21.14
CA ALA A 286 -1.82 -20.44 -20.79
C ALA A 286 -1.96 -21.96 -20.83
N LYS A 287 -1.29 -22.64 -21.78
CA LYS A 287 -1.25 -24.09 -21.86
C LYS A 287 -0.45 -24.69 -20.71
N VAL A 288 0.70 -24.13 -20.36
CA VAL A 288 1.53 -24.63 -19.25
C VAL A 288 0.83 -24.42 -17.90
N SER A 289 0.16 -23.29 -17.70
CA SER A 289 -0.56 -22.98 -16.44
C SER A 289 -1.92 -23.69 -16.29
N GLY A 290 -2.47 -24.23 -17.38
CA GLY A 290 -3.84 -24.77 -17.44
C GLY A 290 -4.94 -23.72 -17.55
N THR A 291 -4.59 -22.47 -17.86
CA THR A 291 -5.56 -21.41 -18.17
C THR A 291 -6.36 -21.73 -19.43
N ASP A 292 -5.74 -22.38 -20.41
CA ASP A 292 -6.36 -22.80 -21.68
C ASP A 292 -7.65 -23.63 -21.48
N ALA A 293 -7.66 -24.52 -20.48
CA ALA A 293 -8.72 -25.48 -20.22
C ALA A 293 -10.09 -24.82 -19.97
N PHE A 294 -10.12 -23.68 -19.27
CA PHE A 294 -11.37 -22.96 -19.00
C PHE A 294 -11.57 -21.75 -19.93
N VAL A 295 -10.50 -21.23 -20.53
CA VAL A 295 -10.61 -20.16 -21.52
C VAL A 295 -11.33 -20.66 -22.77
N HIS A 296 -11.03 -21.88 -23.24
CA HIS A 296 -11.65 -22.46 -24.44
C HIS A 296 -13.15 -22.72 -24.29
N THR A 297 -13.67 -22.85 -23.06
CA THR A 297 -15.10 -23.08 -22.83
C THR A 297 -15.90 -21.78 -22.74
N HIS A 298 -15.24 -20.64 -22.58
CA HIS A 298 -15.90 -19.35 -22.49
C HIS A 298 -16.09 -18.72 -23.89
N PRO A 299 -17.28 -18.20 -24.25
CA PRO A 299 -17.56 -17.67 -25.60
C PRO A 299 -16.62 -16.54 -26.06
N LYS A 300 -16.07 -15.77 -25.11
CA LYS A 300 -15.11 -14.68 -25.38
C LYS A 300 -13.65 -15.11 -25.35
N GLY A 301 -13.35 -16.39 -25.07
CA GLY A 301 -11.99 -16.89 -24.96
C GLY A 301 -11.12 -16.01 -24.05
N TYR A 302 -9.94 -15.62 -24.54
CA TYR A 302 -8.99 -14.78 -23.81
C TYR A 302 -9.47 -13.35 -23.53
N GLU A 303 -10.53 -12.90 -24.21
CA GLU A 303 -11.21 -11.62 -23.93
C GLU A 303 -12.28 -11.73 -22.84
N MET A 304 -12.37 -12.89 -22.16
CA MET A 304 -13.24 -13.04 -21.00
C MET A 304 -12.95 -11.93 -19.97
N PRO A 305 -13.96 -11.14 -19.58
CA PRO A 305 -13.78 -10.05 -18.62
C PRO A 305 -13.62 -10.59 -17.21
N ILE A 306 -12.68 -10.00 -16.47
CA ILE A 306 -12.38 -10.27 -15.07
C ILE A 306 -12.71 -9.01 -14.27
N GLY A 307 -13.41 -9.18 -13.14
CA GLY A 307 -13.67 -8.10 -12.20
C GLY A 307 -12.46 -7.78 -11.32
N GLU A 308 -12.64 -6.85 -10.39
CA GLU A 308 -11.58 -6.48 -9.45
C GLU A 308 -11.12 -7.70 -8.63
N ARG A 309 -9.81 -7.80 -8.40
CA ARG A 309 -9.17 -8.88 -7.63
C ARG A 309 -9.48 -10.29 -8.16
N GLY A 310 -9.86 -10.42 -9.43
CA GLY A 310 -10.20 -11.72 -10.01
C GLY A 310 -11.63 -12.17 -9.79
N ALA A 311 -12.55 -11.25 -9.46
CA ALA A 311 -13.97 -11.56 -9.37
C ALA A 311 -14.50 -12.16 -10.69
N GLY A 312 -15.29 -13.22 -10.60
CA GLY A 312 -15.78 -14.00 -11.75
C GLY A 312 -14.97 -15.27 -12.07
N LEU A 313 -13.84 -15.51 -11.38
CA LEU A 313 -13.06 -16.73 -11.49
C LEU A 313 -13.06 -17.52 -10.17
N SER A 314 -12.98 -18.84 -10.27
CA SER A 314 -12.73 -19.71 -9.10
C SER A 314 -11.30 -19.53 -8.57
N GLY A 315 -11.03 -19.98 -7.34
CA GLY A 315 -9.69 -19.90 -6.74
C GLY A 315 -8.61 -20.55 -7.61
N GLY A 316 -8.83 -21.78 -8.07
CA GLY A 316 -7.92 -22.48 -8.96
C GLY A 316 -7.74 -21.80 -10.33
N GLN A 317 -8.80 -21.23 -10.90
CA GLN A 317 -8.71 -20.46 -12.15
C GLN A 317 -7.88 -19.19 -11.99
N ARG A 318 -8.09 -18.43 -10.90
CA ARG A 318 -7.23 -17.28 -10.56
C ARG A 318 -5.78 -17.71 -10.44
N GLN A 319 -5.55 -18.87 -9.84
CA GLN A 319 -4.21 -19.40 -9.65
C GLN A 319 -3.53 -19.75 -10.97
N SER A 320 -4.21 -20.43 -11.89
CA SER A 320 -3.71 -20.68 -13.24
C SER A 320 -3.37 -19.39 -13.99
N VAL A 321 -4.19 -18.33 -13.89
CA VAL A 321 -3.89 -17.04 -14.53
C VAL A 321 -2.65 -16.38 -13.92
N GLY A 322 -2.48 -16.44 -12.58
CA GLY A 322 -1.28 -15.92 -11.92
C GLY A 322 -0.01 -16.67 -12.33
N ILE A 323 -0.09 -17.99 -12.49
CA ILE A 323 1.02 -18.80 -13.01
C ILE A 323 1.33 -18.42 -14.46
N ALA A 324 0.31 -18.28 -15.33
CA ALA A 324 0.51 -17.83 -16.71
C ALA A 324 1.23 -16.47 -16.77
N ARG A 325 0.81 -15.51 -15.93
CA ARG A 325 1.47 -14.19 -15.83
C ARG A 325 2.94 -14.30 -15.46
N ALA A 326 3.30 -15.18 -14.53
CA ALA A 326 4.69 -15.40 -14.15
C ALA A 326 5.49 -16.09 -15.27
N LEU A 327 4.87 -17.04 -15.99
CA LEU A 327 5.50 -17.73 -17.12
C LEU A 327 5.76 -16.81 -18.31
N MET A 328 4.90 -15.81 -18.54
CA MET A 328 5.11 -14.81 -19.60
C MET A 328 6.42 -14.03 -19.47
N GLN A 329 6.97 -13.90 -18.26
CA GLN A 329 8.25 -13.20 -18.07
C GLN A 329 9.44 -13.98 -18.62
N ASN A 330 9.29 -15.28 -18.88
CA ASN A 330 10.34 -16.20 -19.30
C ASN A 330 11.67 -16.02 -18.52
N ALA A 331 11.54 -15.90 -17.20
CA ALA A 331 12.64 -15.60 -16.30
C ALA A 331 13.59 -16.79 -16.07
N SER A 332 14.86 -16.49 -15.79
CA SER A 332 15.88 -17.49 -15.41
C SER A 332 15.63 -18.12 -14.04
N VAL A 333 14.96 -17.38 -13.14
CA VAL A 333 14.58 -17.81 -11.81
C VAL A 333 13.07 -17.78 -11.68
N MET A 334 12.48 -18.89 -11.23
CA MET A 334 11.07 -19.00 -10.91
C MET A 334 10.91 -19.13 -9.39
N LEU A 335 10.16 -18.21 -8.78
CA LEU A 335 9.85 -18.19 -7.36
C LEU A 335 8.35 -18.40 -7.19
N MET A 336 7.97 -19.47 -6.52
CA MET A 336 6.56 -19.86 -6.37
C MET A 336 6.21 -20.07 -4.91
N ASP A 337 5.26 -19.29 -4.40
CA ASP A 337 4.73 -19.42 -3.04
C ASP A 337 3.34 -20.06 -3.07
N GLU A 338 3.27 -21.31 -2.60
CA GLU A 338 2.09 -22.18 -2.60
C GLU A 338 1.30 -22.16 -3.93
N PRO A 339 1.93 -22.45 -5.09
CA PRO A 339 1.37 -22.19 -6.42
C PRO A 339 0.15 -23.05 -6.78
N SER A 340 -0.21 -24.06 -6.00
CA SER A 340 -1.35 -24.95 -6.24
C SER A 340 -2.36 -24.98 -5.09
N ASN A 341 -2.31 -24.01 -4.17
CA ASN A 341 -3.12 -24.06 -2.94
C ASN A 341 -4.63 -24.16 -3.21
N ALA A 342 -5.12 -23.43 -4.21
CA ALA A 342 -6.55 -23.40 -4.57
C ALA A 342 -6.96 -24.39 -5.67
N MET A 343 -6.09 -25.33 -6.04
CA MET A 343 -6.34 -26.32 -7.09
C MET A 343 -6.74 -27.68 -6.52
N ASP A 344 -7.58 -28.42 -7.26
CA ASP A 344 -7.87 -29.82 -6.95
C ASP A 344 -6.68 -30.73 -7.32
N GLN A 345 -6.68 -31.96 -6.79
CA GLN A 345 -5.55 -32.88 -6.94
C GLN A 345 -5.25 -33.24 -8.40
N THR A 346 -6.29 -33.35 -9.24
CA THR A 346 -6.15 -33.66 -10.66
C THR A 346 -5.50 -32.51 -11.42
N THR A 347 -5.98 -31.27 -11.23
CA THR A 347 -5.38 -30.09 -11.88
C THR A 347 -3.97 -29.84 -11.37
N GLU A 348 -3.72 -30.02 -10.06
CA GLU A 348 -2.39 -29.91 -9.46
C GLU A 348 -1.40 -30.90 -10.11
N SER A 349 -1.79 -32.17 -10.27
CA SER A 349 -0.94 -33.21 -10.87
C SER A 349 -0.62 -32.90 -12.34
N GLN A 350 -1.61 -32.42 -13.09
CA GLN A 350 -1.39 -32.00 -14.48
C GLN A 350 -0.47 -30.79 -14.58
N LEU A 351 -0.65 -29.80 -13.70
CA LEU A 351 0.19 -28.61 -13.63
C LEU A 351 1.65 -29.00 -13.34
N ILE A 352 1.88 -29.84 -12.31
CA ILE A 352 3.22 -30.33 -11.96
C ILE A 352 3.89 -31.01 -13.16
N GLY A 353 3.15 -31.84 -13.91
CA GLY A 353 3.67 -32.48 -15.11
C GLY A 353 4.15 -31.47 -16.18
N ARG A 354 3.39 -30.40 -16.41
CA ARG A 354 3.74 -29.34 -17.37
C ARG A 354 4.91 -28.48 -16.87
N LEU A 355 4.90 -28.10 -15.60
CA LEU A 355 5.96 -27.28 -14.98
C LEU A 355 7.30 -28.01 -14.92
N LYS A 356 7.29 -29.34 -14.76
CA LYS A 356 8.53 -30.14 -14.73
C LYS A 356 9.30 -30.07 -16.04
N GLU A 357 8.59 -30.02 -17.17
CA GLU A 357 9.18 -29.86 -18.50
C GLU A 357 9.64 -28.42 -18.73
N GLU A 358 8.79 -27.45 -18.36
CA GLU A 358 9.07 -26.01 -18.51
C GLU A 358 10.30 -25.54 -17.71
N PHE A 359 10.52 -26.11 -16.52
CA PHE A 359 11.59 -25.68 -15.61
C PHE A 359 12.86 -26.51 -15.69
N LYS A 360 13.08 -27.29 -16.76
CA LYS A 360 14.28 -28.14 -16.89
C LYS A 360 15.58 -27.37 -16.69
N GLU A 361 15.73 -26.23 -17.35
CA GLU A 361 16.93 -25.40 -17.38
C GLU A 361 16.83 -24.13 -16.49
N LYS A 362 15.72 -23.96 -15.75
CA LYS A 362 15.46 -22.77 -14.93
C LYS A 362 15.74 -23.06 -13.45
N THR A 363 16.20 -22.04 -12.72
CA THR A 363 16.32 -22.13 -11.26
C THR A 363 14.92 -22.04 -10.65
N LEU A 364 14.53 -22.98 -9.80
CA LEU A 364 13.21 -23.02 -9.18
C LEU A 364 13.32 -22.91 -7.66
N ILE A 365 12.64 -21.94 -7.08
CA ILE A 365 12.48 -21.77 -5.64
C ILE A 365 11.00 -21.95 -5.32
N LEU A 366 10.68 -23.06 -4.68
CA LEU A 366 9.30 -23.43 -4.35
C LEU A 366 9.06 -23.34 -2.84
N VAL A 367 8.25 -22.39 -2.40
CA VAL A 367 7.75 -22.35 -1.03
C VAL A 367 6.45 -23.14 -0.99
N THR A 368 6.41 -24.24 -0.23
CA THR A 368 5.20 -25.08 -0.15
C THR A 368 5.15 -25.88 1.15
N GLN A 369 3.94 -26.34 1.49
CA GLN A 369 3.69 -27.33 2.53
C GLN A 369 3.17 -28.67 1.95
N LYS A 370 2.90 -28.71 0.64
CA LYS A 370 2.33 -29.88 -0.03
C LYS A 370 3.44 -30.79 -0.58
N PHE A 371 3.42 -32.07 -0.19
CA PHE A 371 4.38 -33.07 -0.66
C PHE A 371 4.31 -33.30 -2.18
N THR A 372 3.12 -33.27 -2.80
CA THR A 372 2.95 -33.47 -4.25
C THR A 372 3.82 -32.50 -5.06
N VAL A 373 3.88 -31.24 -4.65
CA VAL A 373 4.60 -30.19 -5.39
C VAL A 373 6.11 -30.31 -5.22
N LEU A 374 6.59 -31.01 -4.18
CA LEU A 374 8.01 -31.28 -3.96
C LEU A 374 8.62 -32.17 -5.06
N ASP A 375 7.80 -32.81 -5.89
CA ASP A 375 8.26 -33.57 -7.05
C ASP A 375 8.95 -32.71 -8.13
N LEU A 376 8.73 -31.39 -8.10
CA LEU A 376 9.43 -30.42 -8.93
C LEU A 376 10.86 -30.13 -8.43
N THR A 377 11.22 -30.59 -7.23
CA THR A 377 12.45 -30.20 -6.54
C THR A 377 13.35 -31.37 -6.21
N GLU A 378 14.66 -31.09 -6.11
CA GLU A 378 15.73 -32.05 -5.85
C GLU A 378 16.34 -31.86 -4.46
N ARG A 379 16.34 -30.62 -3.97
CA ARG A 379 16.85 -30.20 -2.66
C ARG A 379 15.74 -29.56 -1.83
N VAL A 380 15.77 -29.78 -0.53
CA VAL A 380 14.77 -29.26 0.42
C VAL A 380 15.49 -28.52 1.55
N MET A 381 15.00 -27.31 1.83
CA MET A 381 15.41 -26.46 2.93
C MET A 381 14.27 -26.35 3.95
N VAL A 382 14.56 -26.61 5.22
CA VAL A 382 13.56 -26.59 6.30
C VAL A 382 13.77 -25.38 7.20
N MET A 383 12.77 -24.51 7.22
CA MET A 383 12.72 -23.30 8.02
C MET A 383 11.92 -23.51 9.31
N HIS A 384 12.43 -23.02 10.44
CA HIS A 384 11.76 -23.05 11.73
C HIS A 384 12.11 -21.80 12.55
N TYR A 385 11.09 -21.06 13.01
CA TYR A 385 11.24 -19.79 13.75
C TYR A 385 12.32 -18.85 13.17
N GLY A 386 12.26 -18.58 11.87
CA GLY A 386 13.18 -17.66 11.20
C GLY A 386 14.59 -18.20 10.96
N LYS A 387 14.87 -19.47 11.30
CA LYS A 387 16.18 -20.11 11.11
C LYS A 387 16.10 -21.27 10.12
N LEU A 388 17.17 -21.45 9.35
CA LEU A 388 17.38 -22.63 8.52
C LEU A 388 17.90 -23.78 9.39
N ILE A 389 17.10 -24.83 9.57
CA ILE A 389 17.45 -25.96 10.45
C ILE A 389 18.05 -27.13 9.68
N MET A 390 17.55 -27.37 8.47
CA MET A 390 18.03 -28.46 7.61
C MET A 390 18.10 -28.00 6.17
N ASP A 391 19.09 -28.53 5.47
CA ASP A 391 19.33 -28.24 4.06
C ASP A 391 20.02 -29.46 3.43
N GLY A 392 19.41 -30.03 2.39
CA GLY A 392 20.01 -31.15 1.69
C GLY A 392 19.11 -31.83 0.67
N PRO A 393 19.55 -32.98 0.11
CA PRO A 393 18.79 -33.72 -0.89
C PRO A 393 17.41 -34.13 -0.35
N LYS A 394 16.39 -34.00 -1.19
CA LYS A 394 14.97 -34.23 -0.84
C LYS A 394 14.76 -35.53 -0.06
N GLN A 395 15.30 -36.65 -0.54
CA GLN A 395 15.12 -37.97 0.09
C GLN A 395 15.66 -38.02 1.52
N LYS A 396 16.83 -37.41 1.77
CA LYS A 396 17.47 -37.40 3.10
C LYS A 396 16.68 -36.54 4.09
N VAL A 397 16.26 -35.35 3.66
CA VAL A 397 15.52 -34.40 4.50
C VAL A 397 14.14 -34.96 4.86
N ILE A 398 13.42 -35.53 3.89
CA ILE A 398 12.11 -36.14 4.14
C ILE A 398 12.23 -37.34 5.10
N ALA A 399 13.24 -38.20 4.91
CA ALA A 399 13.47 -39.33 5.82
C ALA A 399 13.77 -38.87 7.26
N GLN A 400 14.55 -37.79 7.44
CA GLN A 400 14.83 -37.22 8.76
C GLN A 400 13.59 -36.58 9.40
N LEU A 401 12.73 -35.93 8.61
CA LEU A 401 11.48 -35.37 9.10
C LEU A 401 10.49 -36.45 9.55
N GLN A 402 10.43 -37.59 8.84
CA GLN A 402 9.59 -38.72 9.20
C GLN A 402 10.14 -39.53 10.37
N GLY A 403 11.46 -39.67 10.49
CA GLY A 403 12.11 -40.35 11.62
C GLY A 403 12.16 -39.52 12.91
N GLY A 404 11.95 -38.20 12.84
CA GLY A 404 12.01 -37.28 13.98
C GLY A 404 10.71 -37.15 14.77
N SER A 405 9.58 -37.69 14.29
CA SER A 405 8.30 -37.62 15.02
C SER A 405 8.19 -38.60 16.20
N ASP A 406 9.11 -39.56 16.33
CA ASP A 406 9.10 -40.59 17.39
C ASP A 406 10.16 -40.37 18.48
N GLY A 407 10.82 -39.21 18.55
CA GLY A 407 11.91 -39.02 19.51
C GLY A 407 12.24 -37.57 19.83
N LYS A 408 11.42 -36.94 20.68
CA LYS A 408 11.81 -35.95 21.71
C LYS A 408 10.56 -35.39 22.41
N ALA A 409 9.97 -36.23 23.26
CA ALA A 409 9.26 -35.79 24.45
C ALA A 409 9.97 -36.46 25.64
N SER A 410 10.98 -35.79 26.17
CA SER A 410 11.69 -36.14 27.40
C SER A 410 12.26 -34.87 28.00
#